data_AF-A0A918RE35-F1
#
_entry.id   AF-A0A918RE35-F1
#
_cell.length_a   1.000
_cell.length_b   1.000
_cell.length_c   1.000
_cell.angle_alpha   90.00
_cell.angle_beta   90.00
_cell.angle_gamma   90.00
#
_symmetry.space_group_name_H-M   'P 1'
#
loop_
_entity.id
_entity.type
_entity.pdbx_description
1 polymer ?
#
loop_
_entity_poly.entity_id
_entity_poly.type
_entity_poly.pdbx_seq_one_letter_code
_entity_poly.pdbx_strand_id
1 'polypeptide(L)'
;MSSLSKFTFKTLAKAPPVDPIQRRRDKIIAAIEQQKLVLAAAIKGETFTVPAKAEGKPAKAVRAWWVGQDNGYYVQCRYGARPLLLNAANNAVFVNKLDEVSAVLTAFAAAAKAGELDAAMAAVAERKKG
;
A
#
# COMPACT_ATOMS: atom_id res chain seq x y z
N MET A 1 29.58 43.80 10.29
CA MET A 1 28.99 43.69 8.93
C MET A 1 28.25 42.37 8.83
N SER A 2 26.98 42.39 8.41
CA SER A 2 26.16 41.18 8.33
C SER A 2 26.68 40.26 7.22
N SER A 3 26.91 38.99 7.55
CA SER A 3 27.43 37.94 6.65
C SER A 3 26.39 37.43 5.63
N LEU A 4 25.12 37.77 5.83
CA LEU A 4 24.01 37.26 5.02
C LEU A 4 23.72 38.07 3.76
N SER A 5 24.32 39.26 3.61
CA SER A 5 24.09 40.17 2.47
C SER A 5 24.71 39.69 1.14
N LYS A 6 25.55 38.64 1.17
CA LYS A 6 26.15 38.03 -0.04
C LYS A 6 25.27 36.95 -0.68
N PHE A 7 24.20 36.52 -0.01
CA PHE A 7 23.35 35.45 -0.51
C PHE A 7 22.14 36.00 -1.24
N THR A 8 21.78 35.33 -2.34
CA THR A 8 20.56 35.62 -3.09
C THR A 8 19.38 34.91 -2.44
N PHE A 9 18.47 35.67 -1.86
CA PHE A 9 17.24 35.15 -1.29
C PHE A 9 16.25 34.87 -2.43
N LYS A 10 15.88 33.61 -2.62
CA LYS A 10 14.78 33.20 -3.50
C LYS A 10 13.68 32.59 -2.65
N THR A 11 12.45 33.06 -2.84
CA THR A 11 11.27 32.46 -2.21
C THR A 11 10.96 31.15 -2.91
N LEU A 12 11.05 30.04 -2.18
CA LEU A 12 10.64 28.74 -2.69
C LEU A 12 9.10 28.72 -2.78
N ALA A 13 8.55 28.78 -3.99
CA ALA A 13 7.12 28.61 -4.19
C ALA A 13 6.72 27.17 -3.82
N LYS A 14 5.64 27.03 -3.06
CA LYS A 14 5.14 25.72 -2.63
C LYS A 14 4.70 24.93 -3.87
N ALA A 15 5.17 23.69 -4.00
CA ALA A 15 4.72 22.80 -5.08
C ALA A 15 3.17 22.70 -5.08
N PRO A 16 2.55 22.60 -6.27
CA PRO A 16 1.10 22.47 -6.37
C PRO A 16 0.61 21.25 -5.57
N PRO A 17 -0.59 21.31 -4.96
CA PRO A 17 -1.13 20.18 -4.24
C PRO A 17 -1.22 18.95 -5.14
N VAL A 18 -0.59 17.85 -4.74
CA VAL A 18 -0.74 16.56 -5.43
C VAL A 18 -2.21 16.16 -5.40
N ASP A 19 -2.75 15.78 -6.56
CA ASP A 19 -4.13 15.31 -6.70
C ASP A 19 -4.44 14.26 -5.60
N PRO A 20 -5.51 14.45 -4.80
CA PRO A 20 -5.93 13.48 -3.79
C PRO A 20 -6.10 12.05 -4.33
N ILE A 21 -6.49 11.87 -5.59
CA ILE A 21 -6.60 10.56 -6.25
C ILE A 21 -5.22 9.96 -6.45
N GLN A 22 -4.29 10.72 -7.04
CA GLN A 22 -2.92 10.27 -7.26
C GLN A 22 -2.25 9.88 -5.93
N ARG A 23 -2.45 10.69 -4.88
CA ARG A 23 -1.93 10.38 -3.54
C ARG A 23 -2.51 9.07 -2.96
N ARG A 24 -3.74 8.69 -3.29
CA ARG A 24 -4.32 7.40 -2.88
C ARG A 24 -3.69 6.25 -3.66
N ARG A 25 -3.50 6.42 -4.98
CA ARG A 25 -2.81 5.45 -5.84
C ARG A 25 -1.38 5.20 -5.36
N ASP A 26 -0.61 6.26 -5.10
CA ASP A 26 0.77 6.13 -4.62
C ASP A 26 0.85 5.36 -3.29
N LYS A 27 -0.12 5.60 -2.39
CA LYS A 27 -0.20 4.89 -1.10
C LYS A 27 -0.48 3.40 -1.28
N ILE A 28 -1.41 3.03 -2.16
CA ILE A 28 -1.73 1.61 -2.33
C ILE A 28 -0.59 0.89 -3.06
N ILE A 29 0.04 1.54 -4.03
CA ILE A 29 1.22 1.01 -4.73
C ILE A 29 2.36 0.76 -3.74
N ALA A 30 2.68 1.74 -2.88
CA ALA A 30 3.69 1.57 -1.84
C ALA A 30 3.34 0.44 -0.85
N ALA A 31 2.06 0.31 -0.49
CA ALA A 31 1.61 -0.80 0.36
C ALA A 31 1.74 -2.16 -0.34
N ILE A 32 1.47 -2.24 -1.64
CA ILE A 32 1.65 -3.45 -2.45
C ILE A 32 3.12 -3.82 -2.55
N GLU A 33 4.02 -2.86 -2.76
CA GLU A 33 5.46 -3.09 -2.75
C GLU A 33 5.94 -3.63 -1.40
N GLN A 34 5.42 -3.09 -0.30
CA GLN A 34 5.68 -3.65 1.04
C GLN A 34 5.16 -5.09 1.16
N GLN A 35 3.99 -5.42 0.60
CA GLN A 35 3.48 -6.80 0.60
C GLN A 35 4.35 -7.77 -0.20
N LYS A 36 5.05 -7.31 -1.25
CA LYS A 36 6.03 -8.14 -1.96
C LYS A 36 7.21 -8.51 -1.06
N LEU A 37 7.64 -7.61 -0.17
CA LEU A 37 8.66 -7.91 0.84
C LEU A 37 8.15 -8.89 1.90
N VAL A 38 6.89 -8.73 2.33
CA VAL A 38 6.23 -9.69 3.22
C VAL A 38 6.18 -11.08 2.59
N LEU A 39 5.90 -11.15 1.29
CA LEU A 39 5.83 -12.41 0.56
C LEU A 39 7.22 -13.06 0.47
N ALA A 40 8.25 -12.27 0.15
CA ALA A 40 9.62 -12.74 0.10
C ALA A 40 10.09 -13.31 1.45
N ALA A 41 9.70 -12.68 2.58
CA ALA A 41 9.96 -13.20 3.91
C ALA A 41 9.14 -14.48 4.17
N ALA A 42 7.85 -14.48 3.83
CA ALA A 42 6.97 -15.64 4.05
C ALA A 42 7.42 -16.89 3.28
N ILE A 43 7.93 -16.74 2.06
CA ILE A 43 8.51 -17.84 1.26
C ILE A 43 9.73 -18.44 1.97
N LYS A 44 10.49 -17.63 2.71
CA LYS A 44 11.62 -18.09 3.54
C LYS A 44 11.18 -18.65 4.91
N GLY A 45 9.89 -18.62 5.24
CA GLY A 45 9.38 -18.97 6.57
C GLY A 45 9.59 -17.87 7.62
N GLU A 46 9.93 -16.65 7.21
CA GLU A 46 10.19 -15.51 8.08
C GLU A 46 9.00 -14.53 8.11
N THR A 47 8.88 -13.78 9.21
CA THR A 47 7.93 -12.66 9.31
C THR A 47 8.61 -11.34 9.01
N PHE A 48 8.12 -10.63 7.99
CA PHE A 48 8.58 -9.27 7.71
C PHE A 48 8.05 -8.28 8.76
N THR A 49 8.98 -7.55 9.38
CA THR A 49 8.67 -6.53 10.37
C THR A 49 9.14 -5.15 9.90
N VAL A 50 8.42 -4.11 10.30
CA VAL A 50 8.81 -2.72 10.09
C VAL A 50 9.12 -2.05 11.42
N PRO A 51 10.13 -1.16 11.46
CA PRO A 51 10.45 -0.40 12.66
C PRO A 51 9.23 0.42 13.09
N ALA A 52 9.03 0.52 14.40
CA ALA A 52 7.95 1.32 14.92
C ALA A 52 8.21 2.82 14.62
N LYS A 53 7.15 3.56 14.31
CA LYS A 53 7.22 5.01 14.08
C LYS A 53 7.53 5.83 15.34
N ALA A 54 7.51 5.22 16.52
CA ALA A 54 7.80 5.88 17.79
C ALA A 54 8.96 5.15 18.48
N GLU A 55 9.91 5.92 19.00
CA GLU A 55 11.01 5.39 19.81
C GLU A 55 10.49 4.60 21.00
N GLY A 56 11.13 3.46 21.29
CA GLY A 56 10.77 2.57 22.39
C GLY A 56 9.63 1.59 22.11
N LYS A 57 9.03 1.57 20.91
CA LYS A 57 8.04 0.54 20.53
C LYS A 57 8.69 -0.61 19.75
N PRO A 58 8.27 -1.87 19.98
CA PRO A 58 8.79 -3.01 19.23
C PRO A 58 8.42 -2.92 17.75
N ALA A 59 9.28 -3.46 16.89
CA ALA A 59 9.00 -3.59 15.47
C ALA A 59 7.66 -4.32 15.25
N LYS A 60 6.88 -3.86 14.29
CA LYS A 60 5.55 -4.40 14.01
C LYS A 60 5.62 -5.35 12.84
N ALA A 61 5.14 -6.58 13.03
CA ALA A 61 4.91 -7.50 11.94
C ALA A 61 3.89 -6.91 10.96
N VAL A 62 4.24 -6.90 9.68
CA VAL A 62 3.34 -6.45 8.63
C VAL A 62 2.43 -7.62 8.31
N ARG A 63 1.13 -7.42 8.54
CA ARG A 63 0.14 -8.45 8.22
C ARG A 63 0.12 -8.69 6.71
N ALA A 64 0.31 -9.95 6.33
CA ALA A 64 0.14 -10.41 4.97
C ALA A 64 -1.28 -10.11 4.46
N TRP A 65 -1.36 -9.75 3.19
CA TRP A 65 -2.63 -9.52 2.49
C TRP A 65 -3.25 -10.79 1.90
N TRP A 66 -2.62 -11.93 2.15
CA TRP A 66 -3.15 -13.24 1.79
C TRP A 66 -3.39 -14.11 3.02
N VAL A 67 -4.32 -15.03 2.89
CA VAL A 67 -4.64 -16.04 3.90
C VAL A 67 -4.67 -17.39 3.22
N GLY A 68 -3.97 -18.38 3.79
CA GLY A 68 -4.03 -19.75 3.33
C GLY A 68 -5.34 -20.41 3.77
N GLN A 69 -6.15 -20.88 2.82
CA GLN A 69 -7.42 -21.57 3.05
C GLN A 69 -7.78 -22.40 1.81
N ASP A 70 -8.57 -23.46 1.96
CA ASP A 70 -9.05 -24.32 0.86
C ASP A 70 -7.94 -24.87 -0.02
N ASN A 71 -6.80 -25.24 0.60
CA ASN A 71 -5.60 -25.71 -0.09
C ASN A 71 -5.00 -24.70 -1.09
N GLY A 72 -5.28 -23.41 -0.91
CA GLY A 72 -4.70 -22.31 -1.65
C GLY A 72 -4.59 -21.05 -0.82
N TYR A 73 -4.54 -19.89 -1.47
CA TYR A 73 -4.37 -18.59 -0.85
C TYR A 73 -5.35 -17.58 -1.42
N TYR A 74 -6.06 -16.88 -0.54
CA TYR A 74 -6.92 -15.75 -0.88
C TYR A 74 -6.15 -14.46 -0.71
N VAL A 75 -5.87 -13.75 -1.80
CA VAL A 75 -5.11 -12.50 -1.83
C VAL A 75 -6.06 -11.31 -1.93
N GLN A 76 -6.03 -10.43 -0.93
CA GLN A 76 -6.89 -9.25 -0.85
C GLN A 76 -6.09 -7.97 -1.12
N CYS A 77 -6.62 -7.06 -1.94
CA CYS A 77 -6.06 -5.71 -2.01
C CYS A 77 -6.61 -4.88 -0.87
N ARG A 78 -5.78 -4.23 -0.04
CA ARG A 78 -6.25 -3.45 1.11
C ARG A 78 -5.89 -1.97 0.97
N TYR A 79 -6.83 -1.11 1.38
CA TYR A 79 -6.57 0.30 1.57
C TYR A 79 -6.67 0.65 3.05
N GLY A 80 -5.51 0.91 3.67
CA GLY A 80 -5.41 1.01 5.13
C GLY A 80 -5.77 -0.32 5.79
N ALA A 81 -6.72 -0.30 6.74
CA ALA A 81 -7.13 -1.50 7.45
C ALA A 81 -8.21 -2.34 6.71
N ARG A 82 -8.75 -1.84 5.59
CA ARG A 82 -9.95 -2.40 4.95
C ARG A 82 -9.61 -3.05 3.60
N PRO A 83 -10.13 -4.26 3.30
CA PRO A 83 -10.03 -4.83 1.97
C PRO A 83 -10.89 -4.04 0.98
N LEU A 84 -10.38 -3.90 -0.24
CA LEU A 84 -11.08 -3.34 -1.38
C LEU A 84 -11.89 -4.43 -2.07
N LEU A 85 -13.04 -4.04 -2.60
CA LEU A 85 -13.77 -4.85 -3.56
C LEU A 85 -13.04 -4.74 -4.90
N LEU A 86 -12.59 -5.89 -5.42
CA LEU A 86 -11.88 -6.01 -6.70
C LEU A 86 -12.88 -6.02 -7.87
N ASN A 87 -14.08 -6.52 -7.60
CA ASN A 87 -15.25 -6.38 -8.45
C ASN A 87 -16.47 -6.09 -7.54
N ALA A 88 -17.67 -5.96 -8.10
CA ALA A 88 -18.86 -5.61 -7.32
C ALA A 88 -19.21 -6.59 -6.17
N ALA A 89 -18.67 -7.82 -6.17
CA ALA A 89 -19.01 -8.87 -5.22
C ALA A 89 -17.81 -9.40 -4.40
N ASN A 90 -16.61 -9.41 -4.96
CA ASN A 90 -15.46 -10.13 -4.44
C ASN A 90 -14.34 -9.18 -4.00
N ASN A 91 -13.70 -9.51 -2.88
CA ASN A 91 -12.61 -8.74 -2.30
C ASN A 91 -11.24 -9.45 -2.37
N ALA A 92 -11.19 -10.66 -2.92
CA ALA A 92 -10.01 -11.52 -2.95
C ALA A 92 -9.87 -12.22 -4.30
N VAL A 93 -8.62 -12.49 -4.67
CA VAL A 93 -8.25 -13.41 -5.76
C VAL A 93 -7.73 -14.70 -5.12
N PHE A 94 -8.25 -15.85 -5.57
CA PHE A 94 -7.74 -17.15 -5.13
C PHE A 94 -6.59 -17.61 -6.03
N VAL A 95 -5.54 -18.15 -5.41
CA VAL A 95 -4.41 -18.79 -6.09
C VAL A 95 -4.07 -20.11 -5.40
N ASN A 96 -3.50 -21.07 -6.12
CA ASN A 96 -3.23 -22.39 -5.54
C ASN A 96 -1.92 -22.41 -4.74
N LYS A 97 -0.96 -21.55 -5.11
CA LYS A 97 0.39 -21.54 -4.53
C LYS A 97 0.77 -20.18 -4.00
N LEU A 98 1.63 -20.17 -2.98
CA LEU A 98 2.17 -18.94 -2.41
C LEU A 98 2.95 -18.13 -3.44
N ASP A 99 3.66 -18.78 -4.35
CA ASP A 99 4.45 -18.12 -5.39
C ASP A 99 3.58 -17.32 -6.38
N GLU A 100 2.34 -17.75 -6.60
CA GLU A 100 1.37 -17.09 -7.48
C GLU A 100 0.86 -15.77 -6.87
N VAL A 101 0.99 -15.58 -5.55
CA VAL A 101 0.61 -14.34 -4.86
C VAL A 101 1.39 -13.14 -5.40
N SER A 102 2.65 -13.35 -5.81
CA SER A 102 3.48 -12.27 -6.40
C SER A 102 2.89 -11.71 -7.69
N ALA A 103 2.31 -12.59 -8.53
CA ALA A 103 1.64 -12.20 -9.76
C ALA A 103 0.38 -11.38 -9.46
N VAL A 104 -0.41 -11.80 -8.47
CA VAL A 104 -1.61 -11.06 -8.03
C VAL A 104 -1.26 -9.68 -7.48
N LEU A 105 -0.23 -9.57 -6.62
CA LEU A 105 0.24 -8.29 -6.11
C LEU A 105 0.69 -7.36 -7.25
N THR A 106 1.35 -7.92 -8.28
CA THR A 106 1.76 -7.15 -9.46
C THR A 106 0.56 -6.68 -10.29
N ALA A 107 -0.46 -7.52 -10.45
CA ALA A 107 -1.71 -7.14 -11.09
C ALA A 107 -2.44 -6.03 -10.33
N PHE A 108 -2.49 -6.09 -8.98
CA PHE A 108 -3.05 -5.00 -8.17
C PHE A 108 -2.30 -3.68 -8.34
N ALA A 109 -0.97 -3.71 -8.47
CA ALA A 109 -0.19 -2.51 -8.70
C ALA A 109 -0.50 -1.90 -10.09
N ALA A 110 -0.67 -2.75 -11.12
CA ALA A 110 -1.05 -2.30 -12.45
C ALA A 110 -2.46 -1.69 -12.45
N ALA A 111 -3.45 -2.36 -11.84
CA ALA A 111 -4.82 -1.87 -11.70
C ALA A 111 -4.88 -0.54 -10.92
N ALA A 112 -4.07 -0.39 -9.86
CA ALA A 112 -3.94 0.86 -9.11
C ALA A 112 -3.36 1.99 -9.97
N LYS A 113 -2.35 1.71 -10.80
CA LYS A 113 -1.76 2.69 -11.73
C LYS A 113 -2.73 3.09 -12.84
N ALA A 114 -3.52 2.14 -13.34
CA ALA A 114 -4.56 2.37 -14.34
C ALA A 114 -5.80 3.11 -13.77
N GLY A 115 -5.94 3.18 -12.45
CA GLY A 115 -7.07 3.84 -11.79
C GLY A 115 -8.31 2.97 -11.58
N GLU A 116 -8.23 1.68 -11.90
CA GLU A 116 -9.35 0.72 -11.75
C GLU A 116 -9.81 0.59 -10.30
N LEU A 117 -8.91 0.79 -9.34
CA LEU A 117 -9.20 0.70 -7.90
C LEU A 117 -9.69 2.02 -7.30
N ASP A 118 -9.75 3.12 -8.06
CA ASP A 118 -10.05 4.45 -7.51
C ASP A 118 -11.44 4.53 -6.90
N ALA A 119 -12.45 3.96 -7.57
CA ALA A 119 -13.82 3.92 -7.07
C ALA A 119 -13.90 3.12 -5.77
N ALA A 120 -13.24 1.96 -5.70
CA ALA A 120 -13.18 1.13 -4.50
C ALA A 120 -12.48 1.85 -3.34
N MET A 121 -11.36 2.52 -3.62
CA MET A 121 -10.63 3.34 -2.64
C MET A 121 -11.49 4.50 -2.13
N ALA A 122 -12.20 5.19 -3.02
CA ALA A 122 -13.10 6.28 -2.66
C ALA A 122 -14.25 5.79 -1.76
N ALA A 123 -14.90 4.68 -2.12
CA ALA A 123 -15.98 4.08 -1.33
C ALA A 123 -15.51 3.70 0.08
N VAL A 124 -14.32 3.12 0.20
CA VAL A 124 -13.73 2.74 1.51
C VAL A 124 -13.30 3.98 2.32
N ALA A 125 -12.83 5.04 1.65
CA ALA A 125 -12.44 6.30 2.28
C ALA A 125 -13.64 7.11 2.77
N GLU A 126 -14.75 7.18 2.03
CA GLU A 126 -15.97 7.90 2.42
C GLU A 126 -16.66 7.23 3.63
N ARG A 127 -16.64 5.89 3.71
CA ARG A 127 -17.08 5.13 4.90
C ARG A 127 -16.24 5.39 6.17
N LYS A 128 -15.26 6.29 6.14
CA LYS A 128 -14.50 6.74 7.32
C LYS A 128 -15.06 8.05 7.91
N LYS A 129 -15.96 8.76 7.21
CA LYS A 129 -16.58 10.00 7.68
C LYS A 129 -17.85 9.79 8.53
N GLY A 130 -18.19 8.56 8.88
CA GLY A 130 -19.25 8.24 9.83
C GLY A 130 -18.74 8.17 11.25
#